data_AF-X1N9B6-F1
#
_entry.id   AF-X1N9B6-F1
#
_cell.length_a   1.000
_cell.length_b   1.000
_cell.length_c   1.000
_cell.angle_alpha   90.00
_cell.angle_beta   90.00
_cell.angle_gamma   90.00
#
_symmetry.space_group_name_H-M   'P 1'
#
loop_
_entity.id
_entity.type
_entity.pdbx_description
1 polymer ?
#
loop_
_entity_poly.entity_id
_entity_poly.type
_entity_poly.pdbx_seq_one_letter_code
_entity_poly.pdbx_strand_id
1 'polypeptide(L)'
;MSKSKIEILFEISWKEFESYFKKASLILGENVTVKGFRPGKMPQEALEEQIGTEKILQKAANLAIEEKYSQVIREKKIEVASQPQRAVFSGENFDESINLSSNCCHWYCRIFWLLQL
;
A
#
# COMPACT_ATOMS: atom_id res chain seq x y z
N MET A 1 -27.25 -12.14 -23.42
CA MET A 1 -26.57 -12.07 -22.10
C MET A 1 -25.46 -11.06 -22.19
N SER A 2 -25.66 -9.85 -21.65
CA SER A 2 -24.79 -8.70 -21.84
C SER A 2 -23.54 -8.78 -20.95
N LYS A 3 -22.37 -8.92 -21.59
CA LYS A 3 -21.04 -8.96 -20.95
C LYS A 3 -20.57 -7.54 -20.56
N SER A 4 -21.25 -6.90 -19.61
CA SER A 4 -20.89 -5.53 -19.16
C SER A 4 -20.17 -5.49 -17.80
N LYS A 5 -19.86 -6.65 -17.21
CA LYS A 5 -19.09 -6.72 -15.96
C LYS A 5 -17.61 -6.93 -16.28
N ILE A 6 -16.76 -6.05 -15.73
CA ILE A 6 -15.31 -6.14 -15.80
C ILE A 6 -14.82 -6.36 -14.36
N GLU A 7 -14.04 -7.41 -14.14
CA GLU A 7 -13.40 -7.69 -12.86
C GLU A 7 -11.94 -7.23 -12.95
N ILE A 8 -11.52 -6.42 -11.97
CA ILE A 8 -10.17 -5.85 -11.91
C ILE A 8 -9.57 -6.32 -10.60
N LEU A 9 -8.47 -7.04 -10.68
CA LEU A 9 -7.66 -7.48 -9.55
C LEU A 9 -6.32 -6.75 -9.63
N PHE A 10 -5.90 -6.14 -8.53
CA PHE A 10 -4.58 -5.55 -8.40
C PHE A 10 -4.02 -5.90 -7.03
N GLU A 11 -2.74 -6.21 -7.01
CA GLU A 11 -1.97 -6.47 -5.80
C GLU A 11 -1.12 -5.24 -5.49
N ILE A 12 -1.02 -4.88 -4.21
CA ILE A 12 -0.27 -3.71 -3.76
C ILE A 12 0.79 -4.19 -2.79
N SER A 13 2.03 -3.81 -3.05
CA SER A 13 3.15 -4.10 -2.15
C SER A 13 3.08 -3.25 -0.87
N TRP A 14 3.69 -3.74 0.22
CA TRP A 14 3.75 -2.97 1.48
C TRP A 14 4.40 -1.60 1.32
N LYS A 15 5.42 -1.50 0.46
CA LYS A 15 6.15 -0.26 0.19
C LYS A 15 5.25 0.83 -0.43
N GLU A 16 4.37 0.46 -1.34
CA GLU A 16 3.36 1.38 -1.87
C GLU A 16 2.29 1.68 -0.80
N PHE A 17 1.87 0.66 -0.04
CA PHE A 17 0.87 0.78 1.00
C PHE A 17 1.26 1.77 2.11
N GLU A 18 2.54 1.81 2.51
CA GLU A 18 3.05 2.73 3.54
C GLU A 18 2.78 4.21 3.20
N SER A 19 2.87 4.56 1.91
CA SER A 19 2.55 5.92 1.45
C SER A 19 1.07 6.27 1.68
N TYR A 20 0.18 5.32 1.39
CA TYR A 20 -1.26 5.48 1.65
C TYR A 20 -1.58 5.49 3.14
N PHE A 21 -0.84 4.73 3.95
CA PHE A 21 -0.96 4.77 5.40
C PHE A 21 -0.65 6.17 5.96
N LYS A 22 0.49 6.75 5.57
CA LYS A 22 0.86 8.12 5.98
C LYS A 22 -0.18 9.16 5.53
N LYS A 23 -0.66 9.06 4.28
CA LYS A 23 -1.74 9.94 3.77
C LYS A 23 -3.03 9.77 4.57
N ALA A 24 -3.42 8.54 4.88
CA ALA A 24 -4.62 8.25 5.67
C ALA A 24 -4.53 8.86 7.07
N SER A 25 -3.38 8.76 7.73
CA SER A 25 -3.15 9.36 9.05
C SER A 25 -3.32 10.88 9.01
N LEU A 26 -2.81 11.56 7.98
CA LEU A 26 -2.97 13.01 7.83
C LEU A 26 -4.45 13.40 7.64
N ILE A 27 -5.15 12.74 6.71
CA ILE A 27 -6.57 13.02 6.43
C ILE A 27 -7.45 12.79 7.65
N LEU A 28 -7.20 11.70 8.39
CA LEU A 28 -7.95 11.42 9.60
C LEU A 28 -7.62 12.42 10.72
N GLY A 29 -6.37 12.85 10.83
CA GLY A 29 -5.93 13.87 11.79
C GLY A 29 -6.49 15.26 11.52
N GLU A 30 -6.83 15.59 10.27
CA GLU A 30 -7.52 16.85 9.93
C GLU A 30 -8.98 16.85 10.37
N ASN A 31 -9.64 15.70 10.32
CA ASN A 31 -11.07 15.58 10.61
C ASN A 31 -11.37 15.35 12.11
N VAL A 32 -10.39 14.91 12.90
CA VAL A 32 -10.58 14.61 14.32
C VAL A 32 -10.14 15.78 15.21
N THR A 33 -11.06 16.23 16.06
CA THR A 33 -10.80 17.25 17.08
C THR A 33 -10.60 16.58 18.43
N VAL A 34 -9.37 16.58 18.94
CA VAL A 34 -9.02 16.02 20.25
C VAL A 34 -8.81 17.17 21.25
N LYS A 35 -9.31 16.99 22.48
CA LYS A 35 -9.14 17.98 23.55
C LYS A 35 -7.64 18.17 23.86
N GLY A 36 -7.11 19.35 23.55
CA GLY A 36 -5.72 19.72 23.86
C GLY A 36 -4.82 19.97 22.64
N PHE A 37 -5.20 19.49 21.46
CA PHE A 37 -4.44 19.74 20.23
C PHE A 37 -5.18 20.72 19.31
N ARG A 38 -4.41 21.60 18.66
CA ARG A 38 -4.97 22.45 17.60
C ARG A 38 -5.39 21.54 16.43
N PRO A 39 -6.60 21.72 15.86
CA PRO A 39 -7.09 20.87 14.78
C PRO A 39 -6.08 20.78 13.63
N GLY A 40 -5.88 19.57 13.10
CA GLY A 40 -4.96 19.27 12.00
C GLY A 40 -3.48 19.12 12.38
N LYS A 41 -3.09 19.32 13.64
CA LYS A 41 -1.68 19.23 14.08
C LYS A 41 -1.44 18.23 15.20
N MET A 42 -2.10 17.08 15.11
CA MET A 42 -2.01 16.02 16.10
C MET A 42 -0.84 15.06 15.80
N PRO A 43 -0.05 14.65 16.81
CA PRO A 43 0.97 13.61 16.65
C PRO A 43 0.36 12.24 16.34
N GLN A 44 1.11 11.38 15.66
CA GLN A 44 0.64 10.05 15.21
C GLN A 44 0.21 9.16 16.37
N GLU A 45 0.95 9.13 17.48
CA GLU A 45 0.63 8.30 18.65
C GLU A 45 -0.78 8.62 19.19
N ALA A 46 -1.11 9.90 19.34
CA ALA A 46 -2.43 10.32 19.80
C ALA A 46 -3.56 10.03 18.79
N LEU A 47 -3.24 9.98 17.48
CA LEU A 47 -4.19 9.59 16.44
C LEU A 47 -4.55 8.11 16.54
N GLU A 48 -3.55 7.27 16.76
CA GLU A 48 -3.72 5.84 16.93
C GLU A 48 -4.53 5.50 18.18
N GLU A 49 -4.29 6.21 19.29
CA GLU A 49 -5.08 6.03 20.51
C GLU A 49 -6.56 6.44 20.36
N GLN A 50 -6.85 7.51 19.60
CA GLN A 50 -8.21 8.03 19.49
C GLN A 50 -9.04 7.32 18.40
N ILE A 51 -8.43 7.04 17.25
CA ILE A 51 -9.14 6.50 16.08
C ILE A 51 -8.96 4.98 15.99
N GLY A 52 -7.83 4.47 16.46
CA GLY A 52 -7.41 3.09 16.30
C GLY A 52 -6.69 2.85 14.97
N THR A 53 -5.63 2.05 15.01
CA THR A 53 -4.85 1.66 13.82
C THR A 53 -5.71 0.99 12.75
N GLU A 54 -6.74 0.25 13.15
CA GLU A 54 -7.67 -0.43 12.23
C GLU A 54 -8.37 0.54 11.27
N LYS A 55 -8.87 1.67 11.78
CA LYS A 55 -9.53 2.68 10.94
C LYS A 55 -8.56 3.38 10.00
N ILE A 56 -7.31 3.57 10.42
CA ILE A 56 -6.25 4.12 9.56
C ILE A 56 -5.97 3.15 8.41
N LEU A 57 -5.84 1.84 8.71
CA LEU A 57 -5.64 0.80 7.70
C LEU A 57 -6.81 0.73 6.71
N GLN A 58 -8.04 0.76 7.20
CA GLN A 58 -9.24 0.79 6.36
C GLN A 58 -9.26 2.01 5.44
N LYS A 59 -8.91 3.20 5.97
CA LYS A 59 -8.85 4.42 5.17
C LYS A 59 -7.73 4.35 4.13
N ALA A 60 -6.56 3.84 4.49
CA ALA A 60 -5.43 3.64 3.59
C ALA A 60 -5.79 2.68 2.44
N ALA A 61 -6.42 1.55 2.75
CA ALA A 61 -6.89 0.59 1.75
C ALA A 61 -7.87 1.23 0.76
N ASN A 62 -8.84 1.99 1.26
CA ASN A 62 -9.80 2.70 0.39
C ASN A 62 -9.12 3.71 -0.53
N LEU A 63 -8.16 4.49 -0.03
CA LEU A 63 -7.39 5.44 -0.85
C LEU A 63 -6.59 4.72 -1.94
N ALA A 64 -5.94 3.62 -1.60
CA ALA A 64 -5.16 2.83 -2.55
C ALA A 64 -6.06 2.26 -3.67
N ILE A 65 -7.22 1.74 -3.31
CA ILE A 65 -8.22 1.22 -4.26
C ILE A 65 -8.71 2.33 -5.19
N GLU A 66 -9.06 3.50 -4.65
CA GLU A 66 -9.57 4.63 -5.44
C GLU A 66 -8.53 5.16 -6.43
N GLU A 67 -7.28 5.26 -6.02
CA GLU A 67 -6.19 5.76 -6.87
C GLU A 67 -5.92 4.78 -8.04
N LYS A 68 -5.75 3.49 -7.73
CA LYS A 68 -5.52 2.44 -8.75
C LYS A 68 -6.73 2.28 -9.67
N TYR A 69 -7.95 2.29 -9.13
CA TYR A 69 -9.17 2.22 -9.93
C TYR A 69 -9.25 3.39 -10.92
N SER A 70 -9.00 4.62 -10.45
CA SER A 70 -9.00 5.80 -11.30
C SER A 70 -7.92 5.75 -12.39
N GLN A 71 -6.74 5.20 -12.07
CA GLN A 71 -5.68 4.99 -13.06
C GLN A 71 -6.12 4.01 -14.15
N VAL A 72 -6.65 2.84 -13.78
CA VAL A 72 -7.06 1.80 -14.74
C VAL A 72 -8.20 2.29 -15.65
N ILE A 73 -9.17 3.04 -15.12
CA ILE A 73 -10.24 3.64 -15.94
C ILE A 73 -9.66 4.59 -16.98
N ARG A 74 -8.73 5.47 -16.57
CA ARG A 74 -8.11 6.44 -17.47
C ARG A 74 -7.29 5.76 -18.56
N GLU A 75 -6.51 4.74 -18.22
CA GLU A 75 -5.68 3.99 -19.18
C GLU A 75 -6.52 3.22 -20.19
N LYS A 76 -7.58 2.54 -19.72
CA LYS A 76 -8.43 1.70 -20.56
C LYS A 76 -9.61 2.45 -21.20
N LYS A 77 -9.77 3.75 -20.90
CA LYS A 77 -10.90 4.61 -21.32
C LYS A 77 -12.26 3.95 -21.11
N ILE A 78 -12.44 3.33 -19.95
CA ILE A 78 -13.68 2.60 -19.62
C ILE A 78 -14.74 3.61 -19.20
N GLU A 79 -15.88 3.63 -19.87
CA GLU A 79 -17.04 4.41 -19.44
C GLU A 79 -17.74 3.68 -18.29
N VAL A 80 -17.74 4.30 -17.10
CA VAL A 80 -18.32 3.71 -15.89
C VAL A 80 -19.77 4.16 -15.78
N ALA A 81 -20.70 3.23 -15.97
CA ALA A 81 -22.13 3.52 -15.91
C ALA A 81 -22.71 3.56 -14.48
N SER A 82 -22.02 2.99 -13.48
CA SER A 82 -22.52 2.88 -12.10
C SER A 82 -21.36 2.72 -11.10
N GLN A 83 -21.63 2.98 -9.80
CA GLN A 83 -20.62 2.76 -8.75
C GLN A 83 -20.15 1.29 -8.73
N PRO A 84 -18.82 1.06 -8.65
CA PRO A 84 -18.29 -0.29 -8.58
C PRO A 84 -18.60 -0.94 -7.22
N GLN A 85 -18.90 -2.24 -7.23
CA GLN A 85 -18.89 -3.04 -6.00
C GLN A 85 -17.43 -3.31 -5.61
N ARG A 86 -17.06 -2.96 -4.39
CA ARG A 86 -15.71 -3.17 -3.84
C ARG A 86 -15.75 -4.28 -2.80
N ALA A 87 -14.85 -5.24 -2.93
CA ALA A 87 -14.59 -6.25 -1.90
C ALA A 87 -13.09 -6.18 -1.57
N VAL A 88 -12.78 -6.00 -0.28
CA VAL A 88 -11.39 -5.98 0.22
C VAL A 88 -11.09 -7.35 0.77
N PHE A 89 -10.07 -8.00 0.25
CA PHE A 89 -9.56 -9.27 0.75
C PHE A 89 -8.21 -9.01 1.42
N SER A 90 -8.14 -9.19 2.74
CA SER A 90 -6.88 -9.18 3.48
C SER A 90 -6.22 -10.55 3.29
N GLY A 91 -5.36 -10.66 2.28
CA GLY A 91 -4.44 -11.79 2.16
C GLY A 91 -3.26 -11.57 3.10
N GLU A 92 -3.20 -12.32 4.18
CA GLU A 92 -1.98 -12.40 4.97
C GLU A 92 -0.97 -13.18 4.13
N ASN A 93 0.05 -12.52 3.57
CA ASN A 93 1.37 -13.13 3.43
C ASN A 93 2.45 -12.07 3.28
N PHE A 94 3.38 -12.17 4.22
CA PHE A 94 4.54 -11.34 4.42
C PHE A 94 5.51 -11.47 3.25
N ASP A 95 6.18 -10.37 2.97
CA ASP A 95 7.36 -10.31 2.11
C ASP A 95 8.40 -11.34 2.57
N GLU A 96 8.52 -12.47 1.87
CA GLU A 96 9.77 -13.22 1.81
C GLU A 96 10.53 -12.77 0.57
N SER A 97 11.05 -11.54 0.62
CA SER A 97 12.18 -11.14 -0.22
C SER A 97 13.40 -10.82 0.64
N ILE A 98 13.85 -11.81 1.42
CA ILE A 98 15.21 -11.82 1.97
C ILE A 98 16.19 -12.14 0.83
N ASN A 99 16.42 -11.19 -0.08
CA ASN A 99 17.60 -11.24 -0.96
C ASN A 99 18.80 -10.64 -0.19
N LEU A 100 19.33 -11.42 0.76
CA LEU A 100 20.70 -11.25 1.24
C LEU A 100 21.64 -11.80 0.17
N SER A 101 21.79 -11.04 -0.91
CA SER A 101 22.86 -11.25 -1.88
C SER A 101 23.88 -10.12 -1.75
N SER A 102 24.96 -10.46 -1.05
CA SER A 102 26.32 -10.14 -1.52
C SER A 102 26.83 -8.71 -1.31
N ASN A 103 26.84 -8.24 -0.06
CA ASN A 103 27.96 -7.40 0.40
C ASN A 103 29.05 -8.31 0.97
N CYS A 104 29.77 -8.98 0.06
CA CYS A 104 31.00 -9.69 0.38
C CYS A 104 32.15 -8.70 0.28
N CYS A 105 32.31 -7.84 1.29
CA CYS A 105 33.55 -7.13 1.53
C CYS A 105 34.59 -8.12 2.07
N HIS A 106 35.27 -8.82 1.17
CA HIS A 106 36.61 -9.32 1.48
C HIS A 106 37.49 -9.26 0.24
N TRP A 107 38.19 -8.13 0.14
CA TRP A 107 39.53 -8.11 -0.43
C TRP A 107 40.34 -9.27 0.16
N TYR A 108 40.50 -10.35 -0.59
CA TYR A 108 41.65 -11.26 -0.64
C TYR A 108 41.28 -12.34 -1.68
N CYS A 109 41.60 -12.15 -2.96
CA CYS A 109 42.89 -12.52 -3.53
C CYS A 109 43.20 -14.02 -3.39
N ARG A 110 42.78 -14.85 -4.36
CA ARG A 110 43.69 -15.66 -5.20
C ARG A 110 42.94 -16.53 -6.22
N ILE A 111 43.31 -16.26 -7.47
CA ILE A 111 43.32 -17.10 -8.66
C ILE A 111 43.56 -18.59 -8.35
N PHE A 112 42.75 -19.49 -8.91
CA PHE A 112 43.25 -20.67 -9.63
C PHE A 112 42.19 -21.27 -10.57
N TRP A 113 42.65 -21.59 -11.79
CA TRP A 113 41.94 -22.09 -12.97
C TRP A 113 41.51 -23.57 -12.85
N LEU A 114 40.74 -24.01 -13.88
CA LEU A 114 40.66 -25.35 -14.48
C LEU A 114 39.59 -26.35 -13.98
N LEU A 115 38.60 -26.60 -14.85
CA LEU A 115 38.46 -27.82 -15.69
C LEU A 115 37.04 -28.45 -15.67
N GLN A 116 36.51 -28.60 -16.89
CA GLN A 116 35.54 -29.56 -17.43
C GLN A 116 34.72 -30.44 -16.47
N LEU A 117 33.40 -30.41 -16.61
CA LEU A 117 32.63 -31.28 -17.53
C LEU A 117 31.25 -30.66 -17.79
#